data_AF-A0ABD5DJE7-F1
#
_entry.id   AF-A0ABD5DJE7-F1
#
_cell.length_a   1.000
_cell.length_b   1.000
_cell.length_c   1.000
_cell.angle_alpha   90.00
_cell.angle_beta   90.00
_cell.angle_gamma   90.00
#
_symmetry.space_group_name_H-M   'P 1'
#
loop_
_entity.id
_entity.type
_entity.pdbx_description
1 polymer ?
#
loop_
_entity_poly.entity_id
_entity_poly.type
_entity_poly.pdbx_seq_one_letter_code
_entity_poly.pdbx_strand_id
1 'polypeptide(L)' 'RQRWAVEKVRQAAVAPGRLGLQAHATFSGALAWPFFYPWPPHNQPLLDEAFAELARRWRPLLDLFDEQGVDVCYEI' A
#
# COMPACT_ATOMS: atom_id res chain seq x y z
N ARG A 1 0.38 -15.60 4.11
CA ARG A 1 0.94 -14.34 4.66
C ARG A 1 0.22 -13.11 4.11
N GLN A 2 0.10 -12.91 2.79
CA GLN A 2 -0.60 -11.75 2.21
C GLN A 2 -2.03 -11.52 2.73
N ARG A 3 -2.87 -12.56 2.78
CA ARG A 3 -4.26 -12.43 3.30
C ARG A 3 -4.32 -11.81 4.70
N TRP A 4 -3.41 -12.20 5.58
CA TRP A 4 -3.31 -11.64 6.93
C TRP A 4 -2.89 -10.18 6.92
N ALA A 5 -1.94 -9.80 6.07
CA ALA A 5 -1.49 -8.41 5.96
C ALA A 5 -2.62 -7.50 5.43
N VAL A 6 -3.34 -7.95 4.40
CA VAL A 6 -4.51 -7.22 3.87
C VAL A 6 -5.56 -7.03 4.97
N GLU A 7 -5.89 -8.08 5.72
CA GLU A 7 -6.86 -7.99 6.82
C GLU A 7 -6.41 -6.99 7.89
N LYS A 8 -5.12 -6.94 8.22
CA LYS A 8 -4.59 -5.96 9.18
C LYS A 8 -4.71 -4.52 8.70
N VAL A 9 -4.44 -4.27 7.41
CA VAL A 9 -4.62 -2.93 6.85
C VAL A 9 -6.10 -2.54 6.81
N ARG A 10 -7.02 -3.47 6.51
CA ARG A 10 -8.46 -3.20 6.59
C ARG A 10 -8.90 -2.82 8.01
N GLN A 11 -8.40 -3.52 9.03
CA GLN A 11 -8.64 -3.15 10.44
C GLN A 11 -8.08 -1.76 10.77
N ALA A 12 -6.91 -1.43 10.23
CA ALA A 12 -6.27 -0.13 10.39
C ALA A 12 -6.98 1.02 9.63
N ALA A 13 -7.78 0.73 8.61
CA ALA A 13 -8.65 1.70 7.97
C ALA A 13 -9.87 2.06 8.83
N VAL A 14 -10.46 1.07 9.52
CA VAL A 14 -11.69 1.25 10.31
C VAL A 14 -11.42 1.84 11.71
N ALA A 15 -10.28 1.51 12.33
CA ALA A 15 -9.99 1.95 13.69
C ALA A 15 -9.90 3.48 13.86
N PRO A 16 -9.23 4.25 12.97
CA PRO A 16 -9.17 5.71 13.04
C PRO A 16 -10.55 6.38 13.00
N GLY A 17 -11.46 5.90 12.14
CA GLY A 17 -12.84 6.42 12.06
C GLY A 17 -13.61 6.28 13.38
N ARG A 18 -13.36 5.21 14.15
CA ARG A 18 -13.95 5.04 15.50
C ARG A 18 -13.33 5.95 16.56
N LEU A 19 -12.12 6.44 16.31
CA LEU A 19 -11.37 7.31 17.21
C LEU A 19 -11.47 8.79 16.81
N GLY A 20 -12.18 9.13 15.73
CA GLY A 20 -12.28 10.50 15.20
C GLY A 20 -10.97 11.00 14.57
N LEU A 21 -10.08 10.08 14.17
CA LEU A 21 -8.82 10.40 13.50
C LEU A 21 -9.02 10.42 11.98
N GLN A 22 -8.35 11.35 11.31
CA GLN A 22 -8.51 11.59 9.87
C GLN A 22 -7.31 11.12 9.03
N ALA A 23 -6.24 10.66 9.65
CA ALA A 23 -5.01 10.26 8.94
C ALA A 23 -4.44 8.96 9.50
N HIS A 24 -3.92 8.12 8.60
CA HIS A 24 -3.26 6.87 8.92
C HIS A 24 -1.89 6.79 8.22
N ALA A 25 -0.82 6.81 9.01
CA ALA A 25 0.53 6.58 8.51
C ALA A 25 0.74 5.11 8.16
N THR A 26 1.33 4.83 7.00
CA THR A 26 1.58 3.46 6.53
C THR A 26 2.75 3.40 5.55
N PHE A 27 3.19 2.17 5.23
CA PHE A 27 4.14 1.91 4.16
C PHE A 27 3.44 1.19 3.02
N SER A 28 3.76 1.55 1.77
CA SER A 28 3.21 0.87 0.58
C SER A 28 3.65 -0.60 0.46
N GLY A 29 4.73 -0.97 1.15
CA GLY A 29 5.51 -2.16 0.82
C GLY A 29 6.43 -1.90 -0.37
N ALA A 30 7.15 -2.94 -0.78
CA ALA A 30 8.41 -2.75 -1.50
C ALA A 30 8.60 -3.76 -2.65
N LEU A 31 7.62 -3.87 -3.56
CA LEU A 31 7.70 -4.82 -4.69
C LEU A 31 8.89 -4.53 -5.62
N ALA A 32 9.23 -3.26 -5.81
CA ALA A 32 10.39 -2.85 -6.60
C ALA A 32 11.70 -2.77 -5.82
N TRP A 33 11.67 -2.95 -4.48
CA TRP A 33 12.86 -2.82 -3.63
C TRP A 33 14.01 -3.76 -4.00
N PRO A 34 13.77 -5.02 -4.40
CA PRO A 34 14.85 -5.89 -4.87
C PRO A 34 15.57 -5.36 -6.13
N PHE A 35 14.95 -4.47 -6.89
CA PHE A 35 15.48 -3.87 -8.12
C PHE A 35 16.02 -2.45 -7.88
N PHE A 36 16.18 -2.01 -6.63
CA PHE A 36 16.74 -0.70 -6.32
C PHE A 36 18.20 -0.58 -6.78
N TYR A 37 18.97 -1.66 -6.68
CA TYR A 37 20.35 -1.67 -7.13
C TYR A 37 20.41 -1.84 -8.65
N PRO A 38 21.12 -0.96 -9.39
CA PRO A 38 21.06 -0.91 -10.85
C PRO A 38 21.82 -2.01 -11.59
N TRP A 39 22.26 -3.05 -10.87
CA TRP A 39 22.98 -4.17 -11.44
C TRP A 39 22.38 -5.51 -10.99
N PRO A 40 22.05 -6.42 -11.92
CA PRO A 40 22.11 -6.28 -13.39
C PRO A 40 21.19 -5.15 -13.91
N PRO A 41 21.38 -4.68 -15.15
CA PRO A 41 20.57 -3.59 -15.71
C PRO A 41 19.08 -3.79 -15.50
N HIS A 42 18.37 -2.70 -15.19
CA HIS A 42 16.95 -2.75 -14.89
C HIS A 42 16.15 -3.36 -16.05
N ASN A 43 15.21 -4.23 -15.70
CA ASN A 43 14.18 -4.71 -16.62
C ASN A 43 12.96 -3.79 -16.50
N GLN A 44 12.80 -2.87 -17.45
CA GLN A 44 11.71 -1.88 -17.42
C GLN A 44 10.31 -2.54 -17.29
N PRO A 45 9.94 -3.55 -18.11
CA PRO A 45 8.68 -4.28 -17.92
C PRO A 45 8.45 -4.83 -16.51
N LEU A 46 9.51 -5.26 -15.82
CA LEU A 46 9.40 -5.80 -14.47
C LEU A 46 9.15 -4.70 -13.43
N LEU A 47 9.75 -3.52 -13.62
CA LEU A 47 9.46 -2.35 -12.79
C LEU A 47 8.01 -1.90 -12.99
N ASP A 48 7.55 -1.83 -14.24
CA ASP A 48 6.18 -1.45 -14.57
C ASP A 48 5.18 -2.41 -13.92
N GLU A 49 5.44 -3.73 -13.99
CA GLU A 49 4.62 -4.76 -13.32
C GLU A 49 4.63 -4.59 -11.80
N ALA A 50 5.77 -4.25 -11.18
CA ALA A 50 5.86 -4.06 -9.75
C ALA A 50 4.95 -2.90 -9.26
N PHE A 51 4.91 -1.78 -10.01
CA PHE A 51 4.02 -0.66 -9.70
C PHE A 51 2.55 -0.98 -10.02
N ALA A 52 2.27 -1.64 -11.15
CA ALA A 52 0.91 -2.05 -11.51
C ALA A 52 0.31 -3.01 -10.47
N GLU A 53 1.10 -3.99 -10.01
CA GLU A 53 0.67 -4.93 -8.97
C GLU A 53 0.50 -4.24 -7.61
N LEU A 54 1.36 -3.27 -7.29
CA LEU A 54 1.21 -2.46 -6.08
C LEU A 54 -0.13 -1.70 -6.11
N ALA A 55 -0.43 -1.01 -7.21
CA ALA A 55 -1.69 -0.30 -7.38
C ALA A 55 -2.91 -1.24 -7.31
N ARG A 56 -2.84 -2.41 -7.96
CA ARG A 56 -3.91 -3.43 -7.91
C ARG A 56 -4.20 -3.92 -6.49
N ARG A 57 -3.15 -4.10 -5.68
CA ARG A 57 -3.29 -4.51 -4.27
C ARG A 57 -3.83 -3.41 -3.37
N TRP A 58 -3.41 -2.17 -3.60
CA TRP A 58 -3.78 -1.03 -2.76
C TRP A 58 -5.13 -0.45 -3.11
N ARG A 59 -5.59 -0.51 -4.37
CA ARG A 59 -6.86 0.13 -4.78
C ARG A 59 -8.05 -0.24 -3.88
N PRO A 60 -8.34 -1.53 -3.58
CA PRO A 60 -9.46 -1.88 -2.70
C PRO A 60 -9.27 -1.46 -1.24
N LEU A 61 -8.02 -1.20 -0.81
CA LEU A 61 -7.72 -0.69 0.52
C LEU A 61 -7.92 0.83 0.56
N LEU A 62 -7.45 1.55 -0.46
CA LEU A 62 -7.66 2.98 -0.61
C LEU A 62 -9.15 3.32 -0.69
N ASP A 63 -9.93 2.53 -1.44
CA ASP A 63 -11.39 2.69 -1.50
C ASP A 63 -12.01 2.52 -0.09
N LEU A 64 -11.51 1.58 0.74
CA LEU A 64 -11.96 1.40 2.13
C LEU A 64 -11.54 2.57 3.04
N PHE A 65 -10.34 3.12 2.87
CA PHE A 65 -9.90 4.30 3.61
C PHE A 65 -10.78 5.53 3.29
N ASP A 66 -11.13 5.71 2.01
CA ASP A 66 -12.04 6.75 1.53
C ASP A 66 -13.45 6.59 2.15
N GLU A 67 -13.99 5.37 2.18
CA GLU A 67 -15.25 5.06 2.87
C GLU A 67 -15.26 5.42 4.37
N GLN A 68 -14.09 5.38 5.03
CA GLN A 68 -13.94 5.76 6.44
C GLN A 68 -13.62 7.25 6.64
N GLY A 69 -13.39 8.01 5.57
CA GLY A 69 -12.95 9.42 5.64
C GLY A 69 -11.57 9.58 6.26
N VAL A 70 -10.66 8.62 6.00
CA VAL A 70 -9.31 8.59 6.56
C VAL A 70 -8.27 8.67 5.44
N ASP A 71 -7.42 9.68 5.48
CA ASP A 71 -6.32 9.86 4.55
C ASP A 71 -5.20 8.82 4.80
N VAL A 72 -4.68 8.24 3.72
CA VAL A 72 -3.53 7.34 3.76
C VAL A 72 -2.26 8.14 3.56
N CYS A 73 -1.39 8.14 4.57
CA CYS A 73 -0.12 8.85 4.54
C CYS A 73 1.02 7.85 4.34
N TYR A 74 1.46 7.67 3.09
CA TYR A 74 2.62 6.81 2.81
C TYR A 74 3.92 7.47 3.26
N GLU A 75 4.71 6.73 4.03
CA GLU A 75 6.13 7.02 4.22
C GLU A 75 6.90 6.38 3.04
N ILE A 76 7.52 7.22 2.21
CA ILE A 76 8.25 6.86 0.97
C ILE A 76 9.68 7.36 1.08
#